data_AF-A0A941S292-F1
#
_entry.id   AF-A0A941S292-F1
#
_cell.length_a   1.000
_cell.length_b   1.000
_cell.length_c   1.000
_cell.angle_alpha   90.00
_cell.angle_beta   90.00
_cell.angle_gamma   90.00
#
_symmetry.space_group_name_H-M   'P 1'
#
loop_
_entity.id
_entity.type
_entity.pdbx_description
1 polymer ?
#
loop_
_entity_poly.entity_id
_entity_poly.type
_entity_poly.pdbx_seq_one_letter_code
_entity_poly.pdbx_strand_id
1 'polypeptide(L)'
;SATQWIRTQYTLDEHPGMAQGGLYYYYHTFAKCLDALNSPRFVDAKGVEHDWRSELAEHLLKRQKDNGSWVNSEKRWMEGDPNLVTAYALLTLVYCAEPAK
;
A
#
# COMPACT_ATOMS: atom_id res chain seq x y z
N SER A 1 -9.35 -3.45 -17.88
CA SER A 1 -7.91 -3.12 -17.83
C SER A 1 -7.43 -3.22 -16.40
N ALA A 2 -6.11 -3.25 -16.16
CA ALA A 2 -5.55 -3.22 -14.80
C ALA A 2 -6.04 -2.00 -14.01
N THR A 3 -6.13 -0.84 -14.65
CA THR A 3 -6.68 0.38 -14.05
C THR A 3 -8.13 0.22 -13.60
N GLN A 4 -8.99 -0.40 -14.42
CA GLN A 4 -10.39 -0.68 -14.04
C GLN A 4 -10.48 -1.54 -12.79
N TRP A 5 -9.63 -2.57 -12.68
CA TRP A 5 -9.63 -3.47 -11.53
C TRP A 5 -9.26 -2.71 -10.25
N ILE A 6 -8.19 -1.89 -10.28
CA ILE A 6 -7.76 -1.08 -9.13
C ILE A 6 -8.87 -0.10 -8.71
N ARG A 7 -9.59 0.53 -9.65
CA ARG A 7 -10.72 1.43 -9.33
C ARG A 7 -11.82 0.72 -8.55
N THR A 8 -12.13 -0.52 -8.89
CA THR A 8 -13.20 -1.29 -8.23
C THR A 8 -12.74 -1.91 -6.91
N GLN A 9 -11.43 -2.05 -6.70
CA GLN A 9 -10.83 -2.76 -5.56
C GLN A 9 -9.94 -1.84 -4.72
N TYR A 10 -10.16 -0.52 -4.78
CA TYR A 10 -9.39 0.43 -4.00
C TYR A 10 -9.71 0.24 -2.51
N THR A 11 -8.73 -0.29 -1.77
CA THR A 11 -8.77 -0.44 -0.32
C THR A 11 -7.35 -0.49 0.22
N LEU A 12 -7.17 0.00 1.44
CA LEU A 12 -5.93 -0.16 2.19
C LEU A 12 -6.11 -1.13 3.36
N ASP A 13 -7.33 -1.49 3.71
CA ASP A 13 -7.60 -2.29 4.91
C ASP A 13 -7.33 -3.78 4.69
N GLU A 14 -7.37 -4.24 3.44
CA GLU A 14 -7.12 -5.62 3.05
C GLU A 14 -6.48 -5.73 1.68
N HIS A 15 -5.88 -6.89 1.41
CA HIS A 15 -5.48 -7.32 0.08
C HIS A 15 -6.71 -7.96 -0.61
N PRO A 16 -7.23 -7.38 -1.69
CA PRO A 16 -8.43 -7.90 -2.36
C PRO A 16 -8.33 -9.39 -2.71
N GLY A 17 -9.26 -10.19 -2.18
CA GLY A 17 -9.32 -11.65 -2.36
C GLY A 17 -8.39 -12.46 -1.44
N MET A 18 -7.61 -11.82 -0.58
CA MET A 18 -6.63 -12.46 0.32
C MET A 18 -6.72 -11.97 1.77
N ALA A 19 -7.63 -11.06 2.09
CA ALA A 19 -7.78 -10.43 3.39
C ALA A 19 -6.44 -9.84 3.88
N GLN A 20 -5.89 -10.32 4.99
CA GLN A 20 -4.61 -9.83 5.51
C GLN A 20 -3.39 -10.53 4.90
N GLY A 21 -3.55 -11.59 4.09
CA GLY A 21 -2.41 -12.31 3.53
C GLY A 21 -1.68 -11.50 2.46
N GLY A 22 -0.37 -11.24 2.65
CA GLY A 22 0.43 -10.49 1.68
C GLY A 22 0.14 -9.00 1.62
N LEU A 23 -0.38 -8.44 2.70
CA LEU A 23 -0.89 -7.08 2.74
C LEU A 23 0.21 -6.04 2.50
N TYR A 24 1.42 -6.26 3.03
CA TYR A 24 2.52 -5.33 2.84
C TYR A 24 3.13 -5.42 1.45
N TYR A 25 3.21 -6.63 0.89
CA TYR A 25 3.55 -6.79 -0.53
C TYR A 25 2.48 -6.16 -1.43
N TYR A 26 1.20 -6.27 -1.07
CA TYR A 26 0.11 -5.58 -1.76
C TYR A 26 0.29 -4.07 -1.71
N TYR A 27 0.57 -3.45 -0.56
CA TYR A 27 0.84 -2.01 -0.47
C TYR A 27 1.97 -1.55 -1.40
N HIS A 28 3.09 -2.29 -1.41
CA HIS A 28 4.22 -1.97 -2.28
C HIS A 28 3.84 -2.02 -3.77
N THR A 29 3.15 -3.08 -4.18
CA THR A 29 2.74 -3.23 -5.58
C THR A 29 1.64 -2.25 -5.97
N PHE A 30 0.71 -1.95 -5.07
CA PHE A 30 -0.32 -0.93 -5.22
C PHE A 30 0.30 0.45 -5.48
N ALA A 31 1.21 0.89 -4.61
CA ALA A 31 1.89 2.17 -4.74
C ALA A 31 2.70 2.26 -6.04
N LYS A 32 3.48 1.21 -6.35
CA LYS A 32 4.25 1.13 -7.60
C LYS A 32 3.36 1.23 -8.84
N CYS A 33 2.18 0.61 -8.82
CA CYS A 33 1.25 0.66 -9.94
C CYS A 33 0.66 2.07 -10.11
N LEU A 34 0.21 2.70 -9.03
CA LEU A 34 -0.38 4.04 -9.10
C LEU A 34 0.64 5.10 -9.49
N ASP A 35 1.88 4.96 -9.03
CA ASP A 35 3.00 5.79 -9.47
C ASP A 35 3.28 5.63 -10.97
N ALA A 36 3.32 4.39 -11.48
CA ALA A 36 3.50 4.12 -12.90
C ALA A 36 2.37 4.65 -13.79
N LEU A 37 1.16 4.84 -13.24
CA LEU A 37 0.04 5.49 -13.93
C LEU A 37 0.16 7.03 -13.96
N ASN A 38 1.14 7.60 -13.25
CA ASN A 38 1.38 9.03 -13.12
C ASN A 38 0.13 9.82 -12.69
N SER A 39 -0.71 9.20 -11.85
CA SER A 39 -1.97 9.78 -11.37
C SER A 39 -1.76 10.36 -9.97
N PRO A 40 -1.65 11.69 -9.81
CA PRO A 40 -1.49 12.30 -8.49
C PRO A 40 -2.72 12.08 -7.61
N ARG A 41 -3.90 12.05 -8.21
CA ARG A 41 -5.15 11.64 -7.58
C ARG A 41 -5.76 10.47 -8.31
N PHE A 42 -6.40 9.57 -7.59
CA PHE A 42 -7.02 8.38 -8.16
C PHE A 42 -8.51 8.35 -7.84
N VAL A 43 -9.36 8.25 -8.87
CA VAL A 43 -10.81 8.19 -8.69
C VAL A 43 -11.26 6.74 -8.70
N ASP A 44 -11.86 6.28 -7.61
CA ASP A 44 -12.35 4.92 -7.48
C ASP A 44 -13.61 4.66 -8.37
N ALA A 45 -14.19 3.47 -8.28
CA ALA A 45 -15.41 3.12 -9.00
C ALA A 45 -16.69 3.78 -8.44
N LYS A 46 -16.64 4.31 -7.20
CA LYS A 46 -17.74 5.03 -6.56
C LYS A 46 -17.70 6.54 -6.84
N GLY A 47 -16.65 7.01 -7.52
CA GLY A 47 -16.44 8.42 -7.83
C GLY A 47 -15.73 9.20 -6.72
N VAL A 48 -15.17 8.51 -5.73
CA VAL A 48 -14.37 9.12 -4.66
C VAL A 48 -12.97 9.38 -5.18
N GLU A 49 -12.49 10.60 -4.97
CA GLU A 49 -11.12 10.99 -5.31
C GLU A 49 -10.19 10.75 -4.12
N HIS A 50 -9.08 10.06 -4.38
CA HIS A 50 -8.09 9.68 -3.38
C HIS A 50 -6.75 10.38 -3.62
N ASP A 51 -6.20 10.96 -2.55
CA ASP A 51 -4.77 11.25 -2.45
C ASP A 51 -4.08 10.00 -1.90
N TRP A 52 -3.91 9.02 -2.78
CA TRP A 52 -3.45 7.69 -2.41
C TRP A 52 -2.07 7.70 -1.75
N ARG A 53 -1.22 8.69 -2.07
CA ARG A 53 0.13 8.80 -1.47
C ARG A 53 0.01 9.14 0.01
N SER A 54 -0.75 10.19 0.33
CA SER A 54 -1.01 10.62 1.71
C SER A 54 -1.77 9.55 2.49
N GLU A 55 -2.84 8.99 1.92
CA GLU A 55 -3.65 7.95 2.56
C GLU A 55 -2.82 6.72 2.92
N LEU A 56 -1.99 6.22 1.98
CA LEU A 56 -1.16 5.04 2.21
C LEU A 56 -0.02 5.29 3.19
N ALA A 57 0.61 6.47 3.14
CA ALA A 57 1.65 6.84 4.10
C ALA A 57 1.09 6.91 5.52
N GLU A 58 -0.04 7.59 5.74
CA GLU A 58 -0.71 7.62 7.03
C GLU A 58 -1.12 6.22 7.51
N HIS A 59 -1.59 5.39 6.59
CA HIS A 59 -2.02 4.04 6.89
C HIS A 59 -0.87 3.14 7.38
N LEU A 60 0.31 3.27 6.76
CA LEU A 60 1.53 2.61 7.20
C LEU A 60 2.03 3.17 8.52
N LEU A 61 2.09 4.49 8.69
CA LEU A 61 2.55 5.12 9.94
C LEU A 61 1.72 4.67 11.16
N LYS A 62 0.40 4.54 11.02
CA LYS A 62 -0.49 4.00 12.07
C LYS A 62 -0.20 2.55 12.45
N ARG A 63 0.46 1.78 11.57
CA ARG A 63 0.81 0.37 11.76
C ARG A 63 2.27 0.17 12.20
N GLN A 64 3.07 1.24 12.21
CA GLN A 64 4.45 1.16 12.63
C GLN A 64 4.49 0.81 14.13
N LYS A 65 5.35 -0.14 14.49
CA LYS A 65 5.61 -0.47 15.89
C LYS A 65 6.53 0.55 16.53
N ASP A 66 6.55 0.59 17.86
CA ASP A 66 7.43 1.48 18.63
C ASP A 66 8.93 1.34 18.28
N ASN A 67 9.36 0.15 17.85
CA ASN A 67 10.73 -0.09 17.40
C ASN A 67 11.00 0.32 15.94
N GLY A 68 10.05 0.98 15.28
CA GLY A 68 10.13 1.43 13.90
C GLY A 68 9.83 0.38 12.84
N SER A 69 9.67 -0.89 13.22
CA SER A 69 9.40 -1.99 12.28
C SER A 69 7.92 -2.12 11.92
N TRP A 70 7.66 -2.83 10.83
CA TRP A 70 6.34 -3.37 10.51
C TRP A 70 6.40 -4.90 10.49
N VAL A 71 5.26 -5.52 10.83
CA VAL A 71 5.04 -6.96 10.65
C VAL A 71 3.57 -7.19 10.42
N ASN A 72 3.21 -8.27 9.74
CA ASN A 72 1.84 -8.73 9.65
C ASN A 72 1.57 -9.79 10.72
N SER A 73 0.38 -9.76 11.33
CA SER A 73 -0.09 -10.84 12.20
C SER A 73 -0.42 -12.10 11.39
N GLU A 74 -0.89 -11.93 10.16
CA GLU A 74 -1.03 -12.99 9.17
C GLU A 74 0.34 -13.30 8.54
N LYS A 75 0.83 -14.53 8.77
CA LYS A 75 2.21 -14.92 8.43
C LYS A 75 2.35 -15.46 7.01
N ARG A 76 1.23 -15.64 6.30
CA ARG A 76 1.24 -16.11 4.91
C ARG A 76 2.19 -15.27 4.06
N TRP A 77 2.96 -15.94 3.20
CA TRP A 77 4.00 -15.34 2.35
C TRP A 77 5.10 -14.59 3.13
N MET A 78 5.47 -15.14 4.28
CA MET A 78 6.57 -14.68 5.12
C MET A 78 6.36 -13.29 5.74
N GLU A 79 5.12 -12.76 5.75
CA GLU A 79 4.85 -11.46 6.36
C GLU A 79 4.88 -11.48 7.91
N GLY A 80 5.17 -12.64 8.50
CA GLY A 80 5.57 -12.74 9.91
C GLY A 80 7.03 -12.32 10.18
N ASP A 81 7.86 -12.14 9.14
CA ASP A 81 9.25 -11.65 9.28
C ASP A 81 9.28 -10.12 9.21
N PRO A 82 9.64 -9.44 10.32
CA PRO A 82 9.68 -7.98 10.36
C PRO A 82 10.73 -7.38 9.41
N ASN A 83 11.79 -8.10 9.02
CA ASN A 83 12.78 -7.57 8.09
C ASN A 83 12.19 -7.41 6.70
N LEU A 84 11.52 -8.46 6.21
CA LEU A 84 10.85 -8.44 4.92
C LEU A 84 9.75 -7.39 4.88
N VAL A 85 8.89 -7.38 5.89
CA VAL A 85 7.76 -6.48 5.94
C VAL A 85 8.19 -5.02 6.07
N THR A 86 9.21 -4.74 6.89
CA THR A 86 9.77 -3.39 6.99
C THR A 86 10.37 -2.94 5.66
N ALA A 87 11.06 -3.81 4.92
CA ALA A 87 11.55 -3.48 3.59
C ALA A 87 10.41 -3.10 2.63
N TYR A 88 9.31 -3.86 2.60
CA TYR A 88 8.14 -3.50 1.80
C TYR A 88 7.51 -2.17 2.22
N ALA A 89 7.35 -1.93 3.53
CA ALA A 89 6.80 -0.68 4.04
C ALA A 89 7.67 0.53 3.62
N LEU A 90 8.99 0.43 3.78
CA LEU A 90 9.91 1.50 3.38
C LEU A 90 9.90 1.76 1.88
N LEU A 91 9.93 0.71 1.04
CA LEU A 91 9.81 0.87 -0.41
C LEU A 91 8.47 1.49 -0.81
N THR A 92 7.39 1.13 -0.11
CA THR A 92 6.08 1.75 -0.33
C THR A 92 6.12 3.24 -0.02
N LEU A 93 6.70 3.63 1.11
CA LEU A 93 6.84 5.03 1.51
C LEU A 93 7.68 5.86 0.53
N VAL A 94 8.64 5.23 -0.17
CA VAL A 94 9.39 5.90 -1.25
C VAL A 94 8.47 6.34 -2.40
N TYR A 95 7.47 5.52 -2.78
CA TYR A 95 6.49 5.92 -3.80
C TYR A 95 5.48 6.96 -3.29
N CYS A 96 5.23 6.98 -1.97
CA CYS A 96 4.37 7.98 -1.34
C CYS A 96 5.05 9.35 -1.20
N ALA A 97 6.38 9.40 -1.12
CA ALA A 97 7.09 10.66 -1.14
C ALA A 97 6.90 11.34 -2.50
N GLU A 98 6.59 12.64 -2.51
CA GLU A 98 6.62 13.40 -3.75
C GLU A 98 8.02 13.31 -4.37
N PRO A 99 8.15 13.15 -5.71
CA PRO A 99 9.46 13.24 -6.34
C PRO A 99 10.08 14.59 -5.97
N ALA A 100 11.31 14.55 -5.45
CA ALA A 100 12.05 15.76 -5.11
C ALA A 100 12.06 16.70 -6.33
N LYS A 101 11.62 17.93 -6.12
CA LYS A 101 11.60 19.00 -7.14
C LYS A 101 12.97 19.23 -7.76
#